data_AF-A0A3B9Y4V4-F1
#
_entry.id   AF-A0A3B9Y4V4-F1
#
_cell.length_a   1.000
_cell.length_b   1.000
_cell.length_c   1.000
_cell.angle_alpha   90.00
_cell.angle_beta   90.00
_cell.angle_gamma   90.00
#
_symmetry.space_group_name_H-M   'P 1'
#
loop_
_entity.id
_entity.type
_entity.pdbx_description
1 polymer ?
#
loop_
_entity_poly.entity_id
_entity_poly.type
_entity_poly.pdbx_seq_one_letter_code
_entity_poly.pdbx_strand_id
1 'polypeptide(L)' 'SVTIQSYVHLFSDHVQAALQAGLSLREMHEGLIDEEWIAQKPHWSRYLNRPVSFAMVWQQEHR' A
#
# COMPACT_ATOMS: atom_id res chain seq x y z
N SER A 1 27.32 16.18 -2.78
CA SER A 1 26.75 14.87 -3.17
C SER A 1 25.38 14.76 -2.54
N VAL A 2 24.32 14.53 -3.31
CA VAL A 2 22.99 14.22 -2.76
C VAL A 2 22.79 12.72 -2.94
N THR A 3 22.68 12.00 -1.82
CA THR A 3 22.41 10.57 -1.82
C THR A 3 20.92 10.35 -1.67
N ILE A 4 20.30 9.63 -2.60
CA ILE A 4 18.92 9.13 -2.44
C ILE A 4 19.00 7.76 -1.78
N GLN A 5 18.29 7.58 -0.68
CA GLN A 5 18.11 6.27 -0.04
C GLN A 5 16.68 5.79 -0.27
N SER A 6 16.55 4.57 -0.75
CA SER A 6 15.25 3.89 -0.93
C SER A 6 15.04 2.89 0.20
N TYR A 7 13.81 2.79 0.68
CA TYR A 7 13.41 1.83 1.70
C TYR A 7 12.27 0.97 1.15
N VAL A 8 12.33 -0.32 1.43
CA VAL A 8 11.22 -1.24 1.20
C VAL A 8 10.59 -1.50 2.56
N HIS A 9 9.31 -1.16 2.69
CA HIS A 9 8.52 -1.45 3.89
C HIS A 9 7.60 -2.62 3.62
N LEU A 10 7.54 -3.53 4.58
CA LEU A 10 6.49 -4.55 4.60
C LEU A 10 5.20 -3.92 5.13
N PHE A 11 4.03 -4.52 4.82
CA PHE A 11 2.76 -4.08 5.42
C PHE A 11 2.78 -4.15 6.94
N SER A 12 3.49 -5.13 7.51
CA SER A 12 3.69 -5.20 8.95
C SER A 12 4.34 -3.95 9.52
N ASP A 13 5.27 -3.31 8.78
CA ASP A 13 5.96 -2.12 9.28
C ASP A 13 5.00 -0.94 9.39
N HIS A 14 4.12 -0.76 8.40
CA HIS A 14 3.05 0.22 8.43
C HIS A 14 2.09 -0.02 9.60
N VAL A 15 1.68 -1.28 9.81
CA VAL A 15 0.75 -1.64 10.88
C VAL A 15 1.38 -1.44 12.27
N GLN A 16 2.61 -1.92 12.48
CA GLN A 16 3.29 -1.76 13.77
C GLN A 16 3.52 -0.29 14.11
N ALA A 17 3.91 0.53 13.14
CA ALA A 17 4.07 1.97 13.34
C ALA A 17 2.75 2.65 13.75
N ALA A 18 1.64 2.31 13.09
CA ALA A 18 0.33 2.85 13.43
C ALA A 18 -0.14 2.43 14.84
N LEU A 19 0.04 1.14 15.19
CA LEU A 19 -0.29 0.64 16.52
C LEU A 19 0.52 1.34 17.62
N GLN A 20 1.82 1.56 17.41
CA GLN A 20 2.67 2.31 18.34
C GLN A 20 2.25 3.78 18.49
N ALA A 21 1.62 4.35 17.46
CA ALA A 21 1.05 5.70 17.48
C ALA A 21 -0.36 5.76 18.12
N GLY A 22 -0.89 4.64 18.62
CA GLY A 22 -2.23 4.59 19.21
C GLY A 22 -3.36 4.69 18.18
N LEU A 23 -3.10 4.26 16.94
CA LEU A 23 -4.10 4.16 15.89
C LEU A 23 -4.67 2.74 15.82
N SER A 24 -5.94 2.62 15.42
CA SER A 24 -6.56 1.35 15.04
C SER A 24 -6.84 1.31 13.54
N LEU A 25 -6.64 0.14 12.92
CA LEU A 25 -6.95 -0.07 11.51
C LEU A 25 -8.47 -0.19 11.35
N ARG A 26 -9.06 0.67 10.51
CA ARG A 26 -10.49 0.63 10.21
C ARG A 26 -10.79 -0.08 8.90
N GLU A 27 -10.05 0.27 7.86
CA GLU A 27 -10.24 -0.30 6.53
C GLU A 27 -8.88 -0.51 5.86
N MET A 28 -8.82 -1.53 5.01
CA MET A 28 -7.71 -1.78 4.13
C MET A 28 -8.25 -2.13 2.75
N HIS A 29 -7.77 -1.42 1.74
CA HIS A 29 -8.14 -1.62 0.35
C HIS A 29 -6.87 -1.94 -0.43
N GLU A 30 -6.88 -3.01 -1.20
CA GLU A 30 -5.78 -3.38 -2.09
C GLU A 30 -6.21 -3.17 -3.54
N GLY A 31 -5.38 -2.47 -4.30
CA GLY A 31 -5.53 -2.31 -5.73
C GLY A 31 -4.80 -3.42 -6.46
N LEU A 32 -5.52 -4.15 -7.31
CA LEU A 32 -4.95 -5.11 -8.24
C LEU A 32 -4.75 -4.45 -9.61
N ILE A 33 -3.82 -4.98 -10.39
CA ILE A 33 -3.73 -4.69 -11.82
C ILE A 33 -4.94 -5.35 -12.48
N ASP A 34 -5.82 -4.53 -13.05
CA ASP A 34 -7.04 -4.92 -13.73
C ASP A 34 -6.97 -4.59 -15.24
N GLU A 35 -8.09 -4.73 -15.94
CA GLU A 35 -8.18 -4.46 -17.38
C GLU A 35 -7.98 -2.98 -17.72
N GLU A 36 -8.36 -2.04 -16.84
CA GLU A 36 -8.13 -0.61 -17.05
C GLU A 36 -6.64 -0.27 -17.00
N TRP A 37 -5.89 -0.91 -16.09
CA TRP A 37 -4.44 -0.84 -16.08
C TRP A 37 -3.82 -1.41 -17.36
N ILE A 38 -4.31 -2.55 -17.84
CA ILE A 38 -3.80 -3.20 -19.06
C ILE A 38 -4.11 -2.37 -20.30
N ALA A 39 -5.30 -1.77 -20.39
CA ALA A 39 -5.67 -0.90 -21.50
C ALA A 39 -4.69 0.27 -21.66
N GLN A 40 -4.24 0.84 -20.53
CA GLN A 40 -3.25 1.93 -20.51
C GLN A 40 -1.81 1.42 -20.66
N LYS A 41 -1.51 0.21 -20.19
CA LYS A 41 -0.17 -0.40 -20.21
C LYS A 41 -0.26 -1.86 -20.69
N PRO A 42 -0.37 -2.13 -22.00
CA PRO A 42 -0.59 -3.49 -22.51
C PRO A 42 0.48 -4.53 -22.10
N HIS A 43 1.73 -4.08 -21.94
CA HIS A 43 2.84 -4.92 -21.48
C HIS A 43 2.69 -5.40 -20.01
N TRP A 44 1.74 -4.86 -19.25
CA TRP A 44 1.41 -5.29 -17.89
C TRP A 44 0.42 -6.46 -17.84
N SER A 45 -0.09 -6.92 -18.98
CA SER A 45 -0.99 -8.09 -19.07
C SER A 45 -0.51 -9.32 -18.29
N ARG A 46 0.81 -9.57 -18.25
CA ARG A 46 1.40 -10.67 -17.45
C ARG A 46 1.22 -10.53 -15.93
N TYR A 47 0.82 -9.36 -15.46
CA TYR A 47 0.62 -9.04 -14.05
C TYR A 47 -0.86 -8.87 -13.69
N LEU A 48 -1.80 -9.27 -14.56
CA LEU A 48 -3.22 -9.26 -14.24
C LEU A 48 -3.50 -9.95 -12.89
N ASN A 49 -4.35 -9.33 -12.06
CA ASN A 49 -4.71 -9.77 -10.72
C ASN A 49 -3.54 -9.78 -9.71
N ARG A 50 -2.43 -9.09 -10.00
CA ARG A 50 -1.34 -8.89 -9.01
C ARG A 50 -1.57 -7.58 -8.25
N PRO A 51 -1.24 -7.53 -6.94
CA PRO A 51 -1.29 -6.28 -6.18
C PRO A 51 -0.33 -5.25 -6.74
N VAL A 52 -0.78 -3.99 -6.83
CA VAL A 52 0.02 -2.85 -7.29
C VAL A 52 -0.01 -1.69 -6.31
N SER A 53 -1.08 -1.55 -5.54
CA SER A 53 -1.24 -0.47 -4.57
C SER A 53 -2.09 -0.92 -3.39
N PHE A 54 -2.09 -0.12 -2.33
CA PHE A 54 -2.91 -0.33 -1.15
C PHE A 54 -3.24 1.02 -0.49
N ALA A 55 -4.30 1.04 0.29
CA ALA A 55 -4.68 2.13 1.18
C ALA A 55 -5.10 1.55 2.53
N MET A 56 -4.69 2.22 3.61
CA MET A 56 -5.05 1.88 4.99
C MET A 56 -5.71 3.10 5.62
N VAL A 57 -6.94 2.93 6.11
CA VAL A 57 -7.66 3.95 6.86
C VAL A 57 -7.45 3.71 8.34
N TRP A 58 -6.86 4.69 9.00
CA TRP A 58 -6.54 4.63 10.42
C TRP A 58 -7.48 5.54 11.21
N GLN A 59 -7.89 5.10 12.38
CA GLN A 59 -8.56 5.95 13.35
C GLN A 59 -7.65 6.18 14.55
N GLN A 60 -7.59 7.44 15.01
CA GLN A 60 -7.00 7.75 16.31
C GLN A 60 -7.92 7.23 17.42
N GLU A 61 -7.38 6.37 18.27
CA GLU A 61 -8.06 6.01 19.51
C GLU A 61 -7.95 7.19 20.47
N HIS A 62 -9.09 7.71 20.92
CA HIS A 62 -9.12 8.67 22.01
C HIS A 62 -8.88 7.91 23.32
N ARG A 63 -7.83 8.29 24.06
CA ARG A 63 -7.66 7.86 25.45
C ARG A 63 -8.70 8.52 26.35
#